data_AF-H9VPE1-F1
#
_entry.id   AF-H9VPE1-F1
#
_cell.length_a   1.000
_cell.length_b   1.000
_cell.length_c   1.000
_cell.angle_alpha   90.00
_cell.angle_beta   90.00
_cell.angle_gamma   90.00
#
_symmetry.space_group_name_H-M   'P 1'
#
loop_
_entity.id
_entity.type
_entity.pdbx_description
1 polymer ?
#
loop_
_entity_poly.entity_id
_entity_poly.type
_entity_poly.pdbx_seq_one_letter_code
_entity_poly.pdbx_strand_id
1 'polypeptide(L)'
;ELDDFYRRTERQGLILSGWTDQLAILSHPSVGAFISHCGWNSGLEAISIGVPLICWPLVGDQYFNTRLIVEEVKVGIKVVKREEDEMVTRDEIEKCVRTLMDDGGSGDDKAKSLKENCKRLKELAREAVSENGSSSKNFDMFVEDILSLQKKMTIPTSNSM
;
A
#
# COMPACT_ATOMS: atom_id res chain seq x y z
N GLU A 1 24.66 20.09 8.75
CA GLU A 1 24.28 19.07 7.73
C GLU A 1 22.76 18.84 7.66
N LEU A 2 22.05 18.59 8.78
CA LEU A 2 20.58 18.53 8.76
C LEU A 2 19.89 19.91 8.79
N ASP A 3 20.36 20.86 9.59
CA ASP A 3 19.75 22.21 9.67
C ASP A 3 19.73 22.93 8.32
N ASP A 4 20.77 22.70 7.51
CA ASP A 4 20.81 23.20 6.15
C ASP A 4 19.77 22.53 5.25
N PHE A 5 19.57 21.22 5.39
CA PHE A 5 18.54 20.49 4.66
C PHE A 5 17.12 20.95 5.03
N TYR A 6 16.83 21.13 6.33
CA TYR A 6 15.56 21.70 6.78
C TYR A 6 15.31 23.07 6.16
N ARG A 7 16.30 23.96 6.22
CA ARG A 7 16.20 25.31 5.65
C ARG A 7 15.98 25.30 4.14
N ARG A 8 16.70 24.44 3.41
CA ARG A 8 16.56 24.33 1.95
C ARG A 8 15.22 23.73 1.51
N THR A 9 14.52 23.02 2.40
CA THR A 9 13.27 22.29 2.06
C THR A 9 12.03 22.86 2.73
N GLU A 10 12.14 23.86 3.62
CA GLU A 10 11.05 24.37 4.47
C GLU A 10 9.75 24.77 3.73
N ARG A 11 9.85 25.18 2.46
CA ARG A 11 8.70 25.59 1.64
C ARG A 11 7.99 24.44 0.93
N GLN A 12 8.61 23.27 0.85
CA GLN A 12 8.16 22.14 0.01
C GLN A 12 8.20 20.78 0.74
N GLY A 13 8.87 20.70 1.88
CA GLY A 13 9.07 19.49 2.66
C GLY A 13 8.73 19.72 4.13
N LEU A 14 8.00 18.76 4.69
CA LEU A 14 7.77 18.63 6.12
C LEU A 14 8.45 17.33 6.56
N ILE A 15 9.33 17.42 7.55
CA ILE A 15 10.06 16.27 8.08
C ILE A 15 9.58 16.04 9.50
N LEU A 16 8.98 14.87 9.71
CA LEU A 16 8.48 14.43 11.01
C LEU A 16 9.43 13.34 11.55
N SER A 17 9.79 13.43 12.82
CA SER A 17 10.65 12.44 13.48
C SER A 17 9.83 11.48 14.33
N GLY A 18 10.15 10.20 14.28
CA GLY A 18 9.41 9.16 15.00
C GLY A 18 8.20 8.66 14.21
N TRP A 19 7.03 8.65 14.86
CA TRP A 19 5.79 8.13 14.28
C TRP A 19 4.90 9.24 13.73
N THR A 20 4.11 8.91 12.71
CA THR A 20 3.08 9.79 12.16
C THR A 20 1.80 9.02 11.93
N ASP A 21 0.67 9.71 11.91
CA ASP A 21 -0.61 9.14 11.48
C ASP A 21 -0.60 8.95 9.95
N GLN A 22 0.02 7.84 9.51
CA GLN A 22 0.18 7.50 8.10
C GLN A 22 -1.17 7.41 7.39
N LEU A 23 -2.18 6.82 8.03
CA LEU A 23 -3.50 6.65 7.44
C LEU A 23 -4.17 8.01 7.21
N ALA A 24 -4.08 8.93 8.17
CA ALA A 24 -4.59 10.30 8.01
C ALA A 24 -3.87 11.05 6.88
N ILE A 25 -2.54 10.91 6.77
CA ILE A 25 -1.76 11.51 5.67
C ILE A 25 -2.21 10.94 4.34
N LEU A 26 -2.20 9.62 4.17
CA LEU A 26 -2.57 8.96 2.91
C LEU A 26 -4.00 9.30 2.49
N SER A 27 -4.91 9.46 3.45
CA SER A 27 -6.31 9.81 3.19
C SER A 27 -6.50 11.26 2.72
N HIS A 28 -5.49 12.11 2.83
CA HIS A 28 -5.57 13.51 2.43
C HIS A 28 -5.57 13.67 0.90
N PRO A 29 -6.50 14.43 0.31
CA PRO A 29 -6.64 14.54 -1.15
C PRO A 29 -5.44 15.17 -1.87
N SER A 30 -4.57 15.88 -1.14
CA SER A 30 -3.33 16.44 -1.69
C SER A 30 -2.18 15.44 -1.83
N VAL A 31 -2.33 14.19 -1.35
CA VAL A 31 -1.30 13.16 -1.53
C VAL A 31 -1.34 12.61 -2.95
N GLY A 32 -0.24 12.80 -3.68
CA GLY A 32 -0.10 12.34 -5.07
C GLY A 32 0.57 10.97 -5.21
N ALA A 33 1.45 10.59 -4.29
CA ALA A 33 2.19 9.33 -4.30
C ALA A 33 2.73 8.98 -2.90
N PHE A 34 3.06 7.72 -2.68
CA PHE A 34 3.63 7.22 -1.43
C PHE A 34 4.88 6.38 -1.67
N ILE A 35 6.03 6.82 -1.14
CA ILE A 35 7.24 5.98 -1.08
C ILE A 35 7.10 5.04 0.11
N SER A 36 7.11 3.73 -0.16
CA SER A 36 6.86 2.72 0.85
C SER A 36 7.88 1.59 0.77
N HIS A 37 8.18 1.00 1.92
CA HIS A 37 8.96 -0.23 2.00
C HIS A 37 8.15 -1.48 1.58
N CYS A 38 6.87 -1.32 1.22
CA CYS A 38 5.99 -2.40 0.77
C CYS A 38 5.70 -3.47 1.83
N GLY A 39 5.72 -3.12 3.11
CA GLY A 39 5.04 -3.91 4.13
C GLY A 39 3.55 -4.00 3.81
N TRP A 40 2.94 -5.17 4.03
CA TRP A 40 1.61 -5.46 3.49
C TRP A 40 0.52 -4.49 3.99
N ASN A 41 0.57 -4.07 5.26
CA ASN A 41 -0.37 -3.08 5.80
C ASN A 41 -0.27 -1.74 5.08
N SER A 42 0.93 -1.19 4.92
CA SER A 42 1.13 0.10 4.23
C SER A 42 0.79 0.01 2.74
N GLY A 43 1.03 -1.16 2.12
CA GLY A 43 0.58 -1.44 0.75
C GLY A 43 -0.95 -1.44 0.64
N LEU A 44 -1.64 -2.14 1.56
CA LEU A 44 -3.10 -2.17 1.61
C LEU A 44 -3.71 -0.80 1.86
N GLU A 45 -3.19 -0.02 2.81
CA GLU A 45 -3.66 1.35 3.07
C GLU A 45 -3.61 2.21 1.80
N ALA A 46 -2.47 2.20 1.10
CA ALA A 46 -2.31 2.94 -0.15
C ALA A 46 -3.27 2.46 -1.24
N ILE A 47 -3.41 1.14 -1.42
CA ILE A 47 -4.31 0.55 -2.43
C ILE A 47 -5.78 0.88 -2.11
N SER A 48 -6.20 0.71 -0.87
CA SER A 48 -7.57 0.98 -0.40
C SER A 48 -7.93 2.46 -0.43
N ILE A 49 -6.95 3.36 -0.35
CA ILE A 49 -7.16 4.82 -0.51
C ILE A 49 -7.01 5.26 -1.98
N GLY A 50 -6.35 4.46 -2.81
CA GLY A 50 -6.09 4.75 -4.22
C GLY A 50 -4.89 5.67 -4.45
N VAL A 51 -3.83 5.53 -3.65
CA VAL A 51 -2.57 6.28 -3.77
C VAL A 51 -1.52 5.42 -4.47
N PRO A 52 -0.90 5.90 -5.57
CA PRO A 52 0.20 5.21 -6.24
C PRO A 52 1.44 5.05 -5.36
N LEU A 53 2.14 3.91 -5.53
CA LEU A 53 3.30 3.54 -4.72
C LEU A 53 4.64 3.69 -5.45
N ILE A 54 5.64 4.22 -4.75
CA ILE A 54 7.06 4.08 -5.09
C ILE A 54 7.62 3.01 -4.15
N CYS A 55 7.86 1.83 -4.69
CA CYS A 55 8.22 0.63 -3.94
C CYS A 55 9.73 0.58 -3.69
N TRP A 56 10.11 0.65 -2.40
CA TRP A 56 11.49 0.55 -1.93
C TRP A 56 11.62 -0.54 -0.86
N PRO A 57 11.53 -1.84 -1.23
CA PRO A 57 11.59 -2.93 -0.27
C PRO A 57 12.93 -2.99 0.46
N LEU A 58 12.88 -3.32 1.74
CA LEU A 58 14.06 -3.42 2.61
C LEU A 58 14.34 -4.87 3.01
N VAL A 59 13.33 -5.63 3.44
CA VAL A 59 13.50 -6.97 4.03
C VAL A 59 12.32 -7.91 3.79
N GLY A 60 12.54 -9.22 3.88
CA GLY A 60 11.49 -10.23 4.02
C GLY A 60 10.48 -10.28 2.87
N ASP A 61 9.20 -10.34 3.20
CA ASP A 61 8.07 -10.45 2.26
C ASP A 61 7.87 -9.20 1.40
N GLN A 62 8.45 -8.06 1.79
CA GLN A 62 8.36 -6.78 1.09
C GLN A 62 8.79 -6.86 -0.38
N TYR A 63 9.75 -7.73 -0.71
CA TYR A 63 10.17 -7.96 -2.08
C TYR A 63 9.07 -8.62 -2.93
N PHE A 64 8.33 -9.57 -2.35
CA PHE A 64 7.19 -10.21 -3.01
C PHE A 64 6.00 -9.25 -3.11
N ASN A 65 5.72 -8.50 -2.04
CA ASN A 65 4.68 -7.46 -2.05
C ASN A 65 4.97 -6.41 -3.12
N THR A 66 6.25 -6.00 -3.26
CA THR A 66 6.67 -5.09 -4.33
C THR A 66 6.37 -5.65 -5.72
N ARG A 67 6.68 -6.94 -5.94
CA ARG A 67 6.39 -7.60 -7.22
C ARG A 67 4.89 -7.61 -7.50
N LEU A 68 4.08 -7.99 -6.51
CA LEU A 68 2.62 -7.96 -6.61
C LEU A 68 2.12 -6.54 -6.96
N ILE A 69 2.59 -5.51 -6.25
CA ILE A 69 2.19 -4.11 -6.44
C ILE A 69 2.54 -3.59 -7.84
N VAL A 70 3.73 -3.92 -8.34
CA VAL A 70 4.27 -3.34 -9.59
C VAL A 70 3.85 -4.14 -10.82
N GLU A 71 3.95 -5.47 -10.76
CA GLU A 71 3.77 -6.34 -11.93
C GLU A 71 2.31 -6.80 -12.09
N GLU A 72 1.67 -7.20 -10.99
CA GLU A 72 0.36 -7.84 -11.02
C GLU A 72 -0.77 -6.83 -10.91
N VAL A 73 -0.80 -6.08 -9.81
CA VAL A 73 -1.87 -5.12 -9.55
C VAL A 73 -1.57 -3.75 -10.13
N LYS A 74 -0.36 -3.48 -10.61
CA LYS A 74 0.05 -2.30 -11.42
C LYS A 74 -0.40 -0.96 -10.82
N VAL A 75 -0.04 -0.71 -9.57
CA VAL A 75 -0.34 0.54 -8.84
C VAL A 75 0.90 1.24 -8.31
N GLY A 76 2.08 0.80 -8.74
CA GLY A 76 3.33 1.45 -8.34
C GLY A 76 4.49 1.18 -9.29
N ILE A 77 5.61 1.80 -8.96
CA ILE A 77 6.91 1.61 -9.62
C ILE A 77 7.94 1.19 -8.58
N LYS A 78 8.92 0.39 -8.98
CA LYS A 78 10.01 -0.04 -8.09
C LYS A 78 11.22 0.89 -8.22
N VAL A 79 11.82 1.25 -7.10
CA VAL A 79 13.12 1.93 -7.04
C VAL A 79 14.22 0.96 -7.48
N VAL A 80 15.05 1.39 -8.43
CA VAL A 80 16.16 0.58 -8.94
C VAL A 80 17.45 0.83 -8.13
N LYS A 81 18.14 -0.24 -7.75
CA LYS A 81 19.45 -0.18 -7.11
C LYS A 81 20.54 -0.32 -8.17
N ARG A 82 21.69 0.32 -7.95
CA ARG A 82 22.89 0.08 -8.77
C ARG A 82 23.39 -1.35 -8.57
N GLU A 83 23.82 -1.98 -9.66
CA GLU A 83 24.32 -3.35 -9.63
C GLU A 83 25.64 -3.47 -8.86
N GLU A 84 26.47 -2.41 -8.83
CA GLU A 84 27.81 -2.48 -8.24
C GLU A 84 27.80 -2.56 -6.71
N ASP A 85 26.90 -1.82 -6.06
CA ASP A 85 26.91 -1.61 -4.62
C ASP A 85 25.51 -1.67 -3.97
N GLU A 86 24.48 -2.07 -4.72
CA GLU A 86 23.09 -2.15 -4.26
C GLU A 86 22.53 -0.84 -3.70
N MET A 87 23.16 0.29 -4.01
CA MET A 87 22.74 1.61 -3.55
C MET A 87 21.71 2.23 -4.49
N VAL A 88 20.80 2.98 -3.90
CA VAL A 88 19.86 3.81 -4.64
C VAL A 88 20.46 5.20 -4.84
N THR A 89 20.41 5.70 -6.08
CA THR A 89 20.94 7.04 -6.39
C THR A 89 19.89 8.11 -6.12
N ARG A 90 20.36 9.35 -5.90
CA ARG A 90 19.46 10.51 -5.85
C ARG A 90 18.64 10.64 -7.14
N ASP A 91 19.29 10.44 -8.29
CA ASP A 91 18.65 10.60 -9.60
C ASP A 91 17.54 9.58 -9.82
N GLU A 92 17.69 8.36 -9.31
CA GLU A 92 16.64 7.34 -9.37
C GLU A 92 15.43 7.71 -8.50
N ILE A 93 15.66 8.22 -7.29
CA ILE A 93 14.56 8.73 -6.44
C ILE A 93 13.86 9.92 -7.10
N GLU A 94 14.63 10.88 -7.61
CA GLU A 94 14.07 12.03 -8.32
C GLU A 94 13.22 11.58 -9.52
N LYS A 95 13.73 10.65 -10.33
CA LYS A 95 13.02 10.08 -11.47
C LYS A 95 11.70 9.43 -11.02
N CYS A 96 11.74 8.55 -10.02
CA CYS A 96 10.53 7.88 -9.52
C CYS A 96 9.47 8.88 -9.03
N VAL A 97 9.89 9.88 -8.24
CA VAL A 97 8.98 10.92 -7.73
C VAL A 97 8.39 11.72 -8.88
N ARG A 98 9.21 12.19 -9.83
CA ARG A 98 8.73 12.94 -11.00
C ARG A 98 7.77 12.12 -11.85
N THR A 99 8.04 10.84 -12.08
CA THR A 99 7.17 9.96 -12.85
C THR A 99 5.77 9.85 -12.24
N LEU A 100 5.62 9.66 -10.92
CA LEU A 100 4.28 9.52 -10.33
C LEU A 100 3.57 10.86 -10.07
N MET A 101 4.35 11.91 -9.82
CA MET A 101 3.83 13.26 -9.60
C MET A 101 3.45 13.97 -10.90
N ASP A 102 3.82 13.44 -12.06
CA ASP A 102 3.39 13.98 -13.35
C ASP A 102 1.86 13.94 -13.48
N ASP A 103 1.30 15.08 -13.85
CA ASP A 103 -0.12 15.34 -14.07
C ASP A 103 -0.47 15.43 -15.57
N GLY A 104 0.46 14.99 -16.43
CA GLY A 104 0.29 14.93 -17.88
C GLY A 104 1.13 15.97 -18.64
N GLY A 105 2.07 16.63 -17.96
CA GLY A 105 2.94 17.64 -18.56
C GLY A 105 4.04 17.05 -19.45
N SER A 106 4.43 15.78 -19.24
CA SER A 106 5.49 15.14 -20.02
C SER A 106 5.01 14.40 -21.28
N GLY A 107 3.69 14.15 -21.40
CA GLY A 107 3.13 13.26 -22.41
C GLY A 107 3.32 11.76 -22.12
N ASP A 108 3.92 11.39 -20.99
CA ASP A 108 3.98 10.01 -20.50
C ASP A 108 2.67 9.64 -19.76
N ASP A 109 1.95 8.64 -20.28
CA ASP A 109 0.70 8.16 -19.69
C ASP A 109 0.91 7.21 -18.50
N LYS A 110 2.15 6.88 -18.12
CA LYS A 110 2.42 5.93 -17.03
C LYS A 110 1.80 6.36 -15.70
N ALA A 111 1.96 7.61 -15.30
CA ALA A 111 1.40 8.14 -14.06
C ALA A 111 -0.13 8.03 -14.06
N LYS A 112 -0.74 8.41 -15.18
CA LYS A 112 -2.18 8.36 -15.41
C LYS A 112 -2.71 6.93 -15.34
N SER A 113 -2.07 5.99 -16.03
CA SER A 113 -2.46 4.58 -16.02
C SER A 113 -2.42 3.97 -14.62
N LEU A 114 -1.37 4.26 -13.85
CA LEU A 114 -1.24 3.80 -12.46
C LEU A 114 -2.34 4.42 -11.57
N LYS A 115 -2.61 5.73 -11.71
CA LYS A 115 -3.67 6.42 -10.95
C LYS A 115 -5.07 5.89 -11.27
N GLU A 116 -5.36 5.60 -12.55
CA GLU A 116 -6.63 4.99 -12.98
C GLU A 116 -6.81 3.61 -12.34
N ASN A 117 -5.76 2.81 -12.30
CA ASN A 117 -5.80 1.50 -11.69
C ASN A 117 -5.89 1.55 -10.15
N CYS A 118 -5.23 2.52 -9.51
CA CYS A 118 -5.42 2.82 -8.09
C CYS A 118 -6.88 3.15 -7.77
N LYS A 119 -7.52 4.00 -8.59
CA LYS A 119 -8.94 4.33 -8.44
C LYS A 119 -9.82 3.09 -8.58
N ARG A 120 -9.53 2.23 -9.56
CA ARG A 120 -10.26 0.96 -9.75
C ARG A 120 -10.14 0.05 -8.53
N LEU A 121 -8.92 -0.17 -8.04
CA LEU A 121 -8.69 -1.05 -6.87
C LEU A 121 -9.24 -0.48 -5.58
N LYS A 122 -9.22 0.85 -5.40
CA LYS A 122 -9.88 1.52 -4.28
C LYS A 122 -11.36 1.17 -4.20
N GLU A 123 -12.09 1.28 -5.32
CA GLU A 123 -13.51 0.96 -5.33
C GLU A 123 -13.78 -0.53 -5.13
N LEU A 124 -12.95 -1.42 -5.72
CA LEU A 124 -13.05 -2.86 -5.47
C LEU A 124 -12.76 -3.23 -4.01
N ALA A 125 -11.78 -2.59 -3.37
CA ALA A 125 -11.46 -2.81 -1.97
C ALA A 125 -12.63 -2.40 -1.07
N ARG A 126 -13.27 -1.26 -1.37
CA ARG A 126 -14.48 -0.81 -0.66
C ARG A 126 -15.65 -1.76 -0.85
N GLU A 127 -15.88 -2.23 -2.08
CA GLU A 127 -16.93 -3.19 -2.38
C GLU A 127 -16.72 -4.51 -1.63
N ALA A 128 -15.48 -5.02 -1.61
CA ALA A 128 -15.15 -6.28 -0.95
C ALA A 128 -15.48 -6.29 0.55
N VAL A 129 -15.31 -5.16 1.24
CA VAL A 129 -15.59 -4.99 2.68
C VAL A 129 -16.95 -4.36 2.98
N SER A 130 -17.75 -4.05 1.95
CA SER A 130 -19.09 -3.49 2.13
C SER A 130 -20.07 -4.52 2.72
N GLU A 131 -21.27 -4.07 3.07
CA GLU A 131 -22.35 -4.97 3.46
C GLU A 131 -22.65 -5.95 2.31
N ASN A 132 -22.59 -7.26 2.58
CA ASN A 132 -22.66 -8.34 1.58
C ASN A 132 -21.49 -8.41 0.57
N GLY A 133 -20.40 -7.69 0.82
CA GLY A 133 -19.14 -7.79 0.07
C GLY A 133 -18.48 -9.16 0.22
N SER A 134 -17.56 -9.50 -0.68
CA SER A 134 -16.91 -10.81 -0.71
C SER A 134 -16.06 -11.08 0.55
N SER A 135 -15.29 -10.10 1.03
CA SER A 135 -14.50 -10.24 2.25
C SER A 135 -15.39 -10.30 3.49
N SER A 136 -16.47 -9.51 3.55
CA SER A 136 -17.45 -9.55 4.64
C SER A 136 -18.12 -10.92 4.73
N LYS A 137 -18.61 -11.46 3.60
CA LYS A 137 -19.20 -12.81 3.54
C LYS A 137 -18.22 -13.90 3.95
N ASN A 138 -16.97 -13.83 3.50
CA ASN A 138 -15.95 -14.79 3.91
C ASN A 138 -15.68 -14.73 5.41
N PHE A 139 -15.70 -13.53 6.00
CA PHE A 139 -15.57 -13.36 7.44
C PHE A 139 -16.78 -13.92 8.19
N ASP A 140 -18.00 -13.67 7.72
CA ASP A 140 -19.22 -14.21 8.32
C ASP A 140 -19.21 -15.75 8.29
N MET A 141 -18.86 -16.35 7.15
CA MET A 141 -18.70 -17.81 7.03
C MET A 141 -17.67 -18.37 8.02
N PHE A 142 -16.53 -17.69 8.18
CA PHE A 142 -15.51 -18.08 9.14
C PHE A 142 -16.03 -18.03 10.59
N VAL A 143 -16.80 -17.00 10.93
CA VAL A 143 -17.43 -16.88 12.26
C VAL A 143 -18.46 -17.98 12.48
N GLU A 144 -19.29 -18.28 11.47
CA GLU A 144 -20.26 -19.37 11.52
C GLU A 144 -19.59 -20.73 11.74
N ASP A 145 -18.48 -21.00 11.04
CA ASP A 145 -17.69 -22.22 11.21
C ASP A 145 -17.20 -22.38 12.65
N ILE A 146 -16.62 -21.32 13.24
CA ILE A 146 -16.18 -21.31 14.64
C ILE A 146 -17.35 -21.60 15.59
N LEU A 147 -18.48 -20.93 15.40
CA LEU A 147 -19.66 -21.13 16.26
C LEU A 147 -20.23 -22.55 16.12
N SER A 148 -20.16 -23.14 14.93
CA SER A 148 -20.58 -24.52 14.70
C SER A 148 -19.68 -25.52 15.44
N LEU A 149 -18.37 -25.27 15.46
CA LEU A 149 -17.39 -26.09 16.18
C LEU A 149 -17.60 -25.99 17.69
N GLN A 150 -17.82 -24.78 18.21
CA GLN A 150 -18.11 -24.58 19.63
C GLN A 150 -19.35 -25.36 20.07
N LYS A 151 -20.45 -25.28 19.30
CA LYS A 151 -21.68 -26.04 19.59
C LYS A 151 -21.41 -27.54 19.65
N LYS A 152 -20.65 -28.09 18.68
CA LYS A 152 -20.26 -29.51 18.66
C LYS A 152 -19.42 -29.93 19.88
N MET A 153 -18.56 -29.04 20.38
CA MET A 153 -17.74 -29.30 21.57
C MET A 153 -18.53 -29.20 22.88
N THR A 154 -19.60 -28.41 22.91
CA THR A 154 -20.45 -28.21 24.11
C THR A 154 -21.61 -29.18 24.24
N ILE A 155 -21.94 -29.95 23.20
CA ILE A 155 -22.90 -31.06 23.33
C ILE A 155 -22.18 -32.16 24.11
N PRO A 156 -22.65 -32.56 25.30
CA PRO A 156 -22.07 -33.72 25.97
C PRO A 156 -22.24 -34.91 25.03
N THR A 157 -21.17 -35.67 24.82
CA THR A 157 -21.25 -37.02 24.27
C THR A 157 -22.02 -37.89 25.27
N SER A 158 -23.32 -37.70 25.37
CA SER A 158 -24.21 -38.56 26.14
C SER A 158 -24.68 -39.69 25.23
N ASN A 159 -24.39 -40.90 25.71
CA ASN A 159 -24.82 -42.25 25.29
C ASN A 159 -23.77 -42.98 24.43
N SER A 160 -23.34 -44.19 24.78
CA SER A 160 -24.00 -45.29 25.52
C SER A 160 -23.04 -45.94 26.54
N MET A 161 -23.49 -46.38 27.72
CA MET A 161 -24.08 -47.73 28.01
C MET A 161 -23.37 -48.88 27.33
#